data_AF-A0A0W8I1I9-F1
#
_entry.id   AF-A0A0W8I1I9-F1
#
_cell.length_a   1.000
_cell.length_b   1.000
_cell.length_c   1.000
_cell.angle_alpha   90.00
_cell.angle_beta   90.00
_cell.angle_gamma   90.00
#
_symmetry.space_group_name_H-M   'P 1'
#
loop_
_entity.id
_entity.type
_entity.pdbx_description
1 polymer ?
#
loop_
_entity_poly.entity_id
_entity_poly.type
_entity_poly.pdbx_seq_one_letter_code
_entity_poly.pdbx_strand_id
1 'polypeptide(L)'
;MTQLLLFVLLGCVLLAAIGQTATPRWQRLPLRRWTPVHVADLVGRGVRVFSDAGKERLRRQDLAREEVEGRRGDERPEGPPPPPPPGAEDPPPER
;
A
#
# COMPACT_ATOMS: atom_id res chain seq x y z
N MET A 1 -23.73 4.56 10.27
CA MET A 1 -23.51 3.47 11.25
C MET A 1 -23.47 2.10 10.56
N THR A 2 -24.53 1.68 9.88
CA THR A 2 -24.62 0.40 9.14
C THR A 2 -23.55 0.20 8.07
N GLN A 3 -23.20 1.25 7.32
CA GLN A 3 -22.16 1.17 6.27
C GLN A 3 -20.76 0.89 6.82
N LEU A 4 -20.40 1.49 7.96
CA LEU A 4 -19.13 1.20 8.65
C LEU A 4 -19.09 -0.25 9.16
N LEU A 5 -20.20 -0.72 9.73
CA LEU A 5 -20.35 -2.11 10.16
C LEU A 5 -20.18 -3.10 9.01
N LEU A 6 -20.82 -2.84 7.86
CA LEU A 6 -20.69 -3.67 6.66
C LEU A 6 -19.26 -3.67 6.11
N PHE A 7 -18.60 -2.51 6.10
CA PHE A 7 -17.22 -2.40 5.66
C PHE A 7 -16.27 -3.20 6.55
N VAL A 8 -16.42 -3.08 7.87
CA VAL A 8 -15.65 -3.85 8.84
C VAL A 8 -15.92 -5.35 8.70
N LEU A 9 -17.19 -5.73 8.56
CA LEU A 9 -17.58 -7.14 8.40
C LEU A 9 -17.00 -7.73 7.11
N LEU A 10 -17.08 -6.99 6.00
CA LEU A 10 -16.47 -7.38 4.72
C LEU A 10 -14.95 -7.53 4.85
N GLY A 11 -14.28 -6.57 5.49
CA GLY A 11 -12.85 -6.63 5.77
C GLY A 11 -12.46 -7.84 6.60
N CYS A 12 -13.22 -8.16 7.65
CA CYS A 12 -13.02 -9.36 8.47
C CYS A 12 -13.17 -10.65 7.65
N VAL A 13 -14.18 -10.73 6.78
CA VAL A 13 -14.38 -11.89 5.90
C VAL A 13 -13.21 -12.07 4.93
N LEU A 14 -12.73 -10.98 4.33
CA LEU A 14 -11.55 -10.98 3.46
C LEU A 14 -10.29 -11.46 4.21
N LEU A 15 -10.04 -10.92 5.40
CA LEU A 15 -8.89 -11.32 6.22
C LEU A 15 -8.97 -12.79 6.64
N ALA A 16 -10.16 -13.28 6.99
CA ALA A 16 -10.38 -14.68 7.32
C ALA A 16 -10.12 -15.60 6.11
N ALA A 17 -10.55 -15.21 4.91
CA ALA A 17 -10.29 -15.94 3.67
C ALA A 17 -8.77 -16.01 3.38
N ILE A 18 -8.06 -14.90 3.53
CA ILE A 18 -6.59 -14.85 3.38
C ILE A 18 -5.91 -15.76 4.41
N GLY A 19 -6.26 -15.66 5.70
CA GLY A 19 -5.72 -16.52 6.75
C GLY A 19 -5.98 -18.00 6.49
N GLN A 20 -7.14 -18.35 5.93
CA GLN A 20 -7.50 -19.72 5.58
C GLN A 20 -6.67 -20.24 4.40
N THR A 21 -6.36 -19.41 3.40
CA THR A 21 -5.45 -19.78 2.30
C THR A 21 -4.01 -19.96 2.76
N ALA A 22 -3.57 -19.17 3.75
CA ALA A 22 -2.23 -19.27 4.34
C ALA A 22 -2.06 -20.46 5.30
N THR A 23 -3.16 -21.11 5.73
CA THR A 23 -3.10 -22.20 6.72
C THR A 23 -2.81 -23.57 6.07
N PRO A 24 -1.74 -24.29 6.47
CA PRO A 24 -1.37 -25.59 5.90
C PRO A 24 -2.45 -26.66 6.07
N ARG A 25 -2.58 -27.56 5.08
CA ARG A 25 -3.61 -28.63 5.06
C ARG A 25 -3.56 -29.56 6.28
N TRP A 26 -2.39 -29.75 6.88
CA TRP A 26 -2.17 -30.60 8.06
C TRP A 26 -2.68 -30.00 9.37
N GLN A 27 -2.94 -28.70 9.45
CA GLN A 27 -3.59 -28.06 10.60
C GLN A 27 -5.11 -27.97 10.46
N ARG A 28 -5.69 -28.53 9.39
CA ARG A 28 -7.14 -28.59 9.16
C ARG A 28 -7.76 -29.73 9.98
N LEU A 29 -7.65 -29.64 11.31
CA LEU A 29 -8.29 -30.58 12.23
C LEU A 29 -9.82 -30.53 12.04
N PRO A 30 -10.49 -31.68 11.88
CA PRO A 30 -11.86 -31.72 11.36
C PRO A 30 -12.97 -31.29 12.35
N LEU A 31 -12.69 -30.92 13.61
CA LEU A 31 -13.75 -30.82 14.63
C LEU A 31 -14.06 -29.43 15.19
N ARG A 32 -13.42 -28.35 14.73
CA ARG A 32 -13.68 -27.00 15.29
C ARG A 32 -13.87 -25.91 14.25
N ARG A 33 -14.60 -26.25 13.19
CA ARG A 33 -15.05 -25.28 12.18
C ARG A 33 -16.05 -24.33 12.88
N TRP A 34 -15.78 -23.02 12.88
CA TRP A 34 -16.68 -21.96 13.36
C TRP A 34 -16.72 -21.61 14.85
N THR A 35 -15.67 -21.89 15.62
CA THR A 35 -15.57 -21.20 16.93
C THR A 35 -15.11 -19.75 16.72
N PRO A 36 -15.66 -18.76 17.46
CA PRO A 36 -15.27 -17.35 17.30
C PRO A 36 -13.77 -17.14 17.49
N VAL A 37 -13.14 -17.97 18.34
CA VAL A 37 -11.68 -18.01 18.54
C VAL A 37 -10.94 -18.37 17.25
N HIS A 38 -11.45 -19.32 16.47
CA HIS A 38 -10.84 -19.71 15.19
C HIS A 38 -10.93 -18.59 14.16
N VAL A 39 -12.07 -17.90 14.09
CA VAL A 39 -12.24 -16.75 13.18
C VAL A 39 -11.29 -15.61 13.58
N ALA A 40 -11.14 -15.33 14.88
CA ALA A 40 -10.19 -14.33 15.37
C ALA A 40 -8.74 -14.70 15.01
N ASP A 41 -8.35 -15.97 15.13
CA ASP A 41 -7.01 -16.44 14.74
C ASP A 41 -6.78 -16.30 13.22
N LEU A 42 -7.78 -16.64 12.39
CA LEU A 42 -7.70 -16.45 10.94
C LEU A 42 -7.57 -14.97 10.55
N VAL A 43 -8.35 -14.09 11.18
CA VAL A 43 -8.26 -12.62 10.98
C VAL A 43 -6.88 -12.12 11.40
N GLY A 44 -6.36 -12.55 12.56
CA GLY A 44 -5.03 -12.18 13.04
C GLY A 44 -3.91 -12.59 12.07
N ARG A 45 -3.98 -13.82 11.53
CA ARG A 45 -3.06 -14.27 10.49
C ARG A 45 -3.18 -13.45 9.21
N GLY A 46 -4.40 -13.14 8.77
CA GLY A 46 -4.64 -12.29 7.60
C GLY A 46 -4.03 -10.90 7.76
N VAL A 47 -4.21 -10.27 8.93
CA VAL A 47 -3.61 -8.95 9.25
C VAL A 47 -2.09 -9.02 9.22
N ARG A 48 -1.50 -10.09 9.76
CA ARG A 48 -0.03 -10.26 9.76
C ARG A 48 0.52 -10.38 8.33
N VAL A 49 -0.08 -11.21 7.49
CA VAL A 49 0.30 -11.36 6.08
C VAL A 49 0.18 -10.03 5.33
N PHE A 50 -0.92 -9.31 5.53
CA PHE A 50 -1.12 -8.00 4.91
C PHE A 50 -0.09 -6.97 5.40
N SER A 51 0.21 -6.95 6.69
CA SER A 51 1.19 -6.04 7.29
C SER A 51 2.61 -6.31 6.78
N ASP A 52 2.99 -7.58 6.67
CA ASP A 52 4.31 -7.98 6.17
C ASP A 52 4.47 -7.61 4.68
N ALA A 53 3.41 -7.81 3.87
CA ALA A 53 3.39 -7.36 2.48
C ALA A 53 3.44 -5.81 2.35
N GLY A 54 2.78 -5.10 3.27
CA GLY A 54 2.81 -3.64 3.33
C GLY A 54 4.21 -3.11 3.67
N LYS A 55 4.89 -3.70 4.66
CA LYS A 55 6.27 -3.35 5.03
C LYS A 55 7.25 -3.56 3.87
N GLU A 56 7.09 -4.64 3.12
CA GLU A 56 7.93 -4.91 1.96
C GLU A 56 7.75 -3.86 0.85
N ARG A 57 6.51 -3.38 0.63
CA ARG A 57 6.25 -2.27 -0.30
C ARG A 57 6.83 -0.96 0.20
N LEU A 58 6.69 -0.66 1.49
CA LEU A 58 7.26 0.54 2.10
C LEU A 58 8.79 0.55 1.94
N ARG A 59 9.44 -0.59 2.22
CA ARG A 59 10.89 -0.76 2.08
C ARG A 59 11.36 -0.48 0.65
N ARG A 60 10.60 -0.91 -0.37
CA ARG A 60 10.94 -0.61 -1.78
C ARG A 60 10.74 0.87 -2.13
N GLN A 61 9.74 1.52 -1.54
CA GLN A 61 9.54 2.96 -1.71
C GLN A 61 10.65 3.76 -1.03
N ASP A 62 11.09 3.36 0.17
CA ASP A 62 12.19 4.00 0.87
C ASP A 62 13.50 3.88 0.08
N LEU A 63 13.81 2.71 -0.48
CA LEU A 63 14.97 2.53 -1.36
C LEU A 63 14.88 3.40 -2.63
N ALA A 64 13.71 3.45 -3.28
CA ALA A 64 13.52 4.30 -4.47
C ALA A 64 13.62 5.80 -4.14
N ARG A 65 13.20 6.20 -2.93
CA ARG A 65 13.35 7.57 -2.44
C ARG A 65 14.81 7.91 -2.17
N GLU A 66 15.54 7.00 -1.53
CA GLU A 66 16.97 7.16 -1.24
C GLU A 66 17.80 7.28 -2.53
N GLU A 67 17.47 6.53 -3.58
CA GLU A 67 18.09 6.69 -4.92
C GLU A 67 17.86 8.08 -5.53
N VAL A 68 16.64 8.62 -5.43
CA VAL A 68 16.31 9.96 -5.97
C VAL A 68 16.95 11.08 -5.14
N GLU A 69 16.97 10.93 -3.82
CA GLU A 69 17.48 11.93 -2.89
C GLU A 69 19.02 11.94 -2.89
N GLY A 70 19.67 10.78 -3.03
CA GLY A 70 21.11 10.65 -3.27
C GLY A 70 21.56 11.29 -4.59
N ARG A 71 20.74 11.17 -5.65
CA ARG A 71 21.01 11.84 -6.94
C ARG A 71 20.96 13.37 -6.83
N ARG A 72 20.03 13.93 -6.04
CA ARG A 72 19.94 15.38 -5.78
C ARG A 72 21.06 15.92 -4.89
N GLY A 73 21.68 15.07 -4.07
CA GLY A 73 22.83 15.44 -3.23
C GLY A 73 24.13 15.64 -4.04
N ASP A 74 24.32 14.84 -5.09
CA ASP A 74 25.51 14.91 -5.97
C ASP A 74 25.29 15.79 -7.21
N GLU A 75 24.06 16.00 -7.66
CA GLU A 75 23.77 16.94 -8.76
C GLU A 75 23.56 18.37 -8.22
N ARG A 76 24.68 19.03 -7.93
CA ARG A 76 24.80 20.49 -8.10
C ARG A 76 25.44 20.80 -9.47
N PRO A 77 24.75 20.65 -10.61
CA PRO A 77 25.16 21.40 -11.78
C PRO A 77 24.57 22.80 -11.62
N GLU A 78 25.43 23.80 -11.44
CA GLU A 78 25.15 25.15 -11.95
C GLU A 78 24.99 25.03 -13.49
N GLY A 79 23.87 24.46 -13.92
CA GLY A 79 23.45 24.46 -15.31
C GLY A 79 22.63 25.71 -15.56
N PRO A 80 22.82 26.42 -16.68
CA PRO A 80 21.99 27.56 -17.03
C PRO A 80 20.50 27.15 -17.02
N PRO A 81 19.59 28.05 -16.60
CA PRO A 81 18.18 27.74 -16.49
C PRO A 81 17.63 27.18 -17.80
N PRO A 82 16.67 26.22 -17.75
CA PRO A 82 16.09 25.65 -18.95
C PRO A 82 15.49 26.76 -19.83
N PRO A 83 15.60 26.64 -21.18
CA PRO A 83 15.07 27.64 -22.08
C PRO A 83 13.56 27.80 -21.84
N PRO A 84 13.03 29.04 -21.87
CA PRO A 84 11.61 29.28 -21.67
C PRO A 84 10.79 28.51 -22.72
N PRO A 85 9.61 27.98 -22.33
CA PRO A 85 8.74 27.27 -23.26
C PRO A 85 8.38 28.17 -24.46
N PRO A 86 8.43 27.66 -25.70
CA PRO A 86 8.06 28.44 -26.87
C PRO A 86 6.55 28.71 -26.82
N GLY A 87 6.17 29.99 -26.69
CA GLY A 87 4.78 30.41 -26.89
C GLY A 87 4.08 31.14 -25.74
N ALA A 88 4.78 31.94 -24.93
CA ALA A 88 4.11 33.08 -24.31
C ALA A 88 4.08 34.23 -25.34
N GLU A 89 3.21 34.11 -26.34
CA GLU A 89 2.78 35.28 -27.12
C GLU A 89 2.13 36.25 -26.13
N ASP A 90 2.78 37.38 -25.89
CA ASP A 90 2.17 38.51 -25.19
C ASP A 90 0.89 38.89 -25.96
N PRO A 91 -0.29 38.91 -25.31
CA PRO A 91 -1.50 39.38 -25.98
C PRO A 91 -1.28 40.84 -26.43
N PRO A 92 -1.69 41.20 -27.65
CA PRO A 92 -1.46 42.54 -28.17
C PRO A 92 -2.14 43.58 -27.28
N PRO A 93 -1.57 44.80 -27.16
CA PRO A 93 -2.17 45.85 -26.34
C PRO A 93 -3.55 46.21 -26.90
N GLU A 94 -4.58 46.08 -26.07
CA GLU A 94 -5.92 46.57 -26.37
C GLU A 94 -5.84 48.08 -26.64
N ARG A 95 -6.28 48.50 -27.83
CA ARG A 95 -6.46 49.89 -28.22
C ARG A 95 -7.90 50.31 -28.08
#